data_AF-A0A5D0TSE4-F1
#
_entry.id   AF-A0A5D0TSE4-F1
#
_cell.length_a   1.000
_cell.length_b   1.000
_cell.length_c   1.000
_cell.angle_alpha   90.00
_cell.angle_beta   90.00
_cell.angle_gamma   90.00
#
_symmetry.space_group_name_H-M   'P 1'
#
loop_
_entity.id
_entity.type
_entity.pdbx_description
1 polymer ?
#
loop_
_entity_poly.entity_id
_entity_poly.type
_entity_poly.pdbx_seq_one_letter_code
_entity_poly.pdbx_strand_id
1 'polypeptide(L)'
;MFAVDYQVCRRCQRGWVEQPYTLLEYQRCGLASAGLAALRQEQPGLAWHTLGGHFAESKAFWDVVGVGVPGGYRQHPPCAHIG
;
A
#
# COMPACT_ATOMS: atom_id res chain seq x y z
N MET A 1 2.95 -8.72 -14.23
CA MET A 1 3.80 -7.70 -13.57
C MET A 1 2.94 -6.91 -12.59
N PHE A 2 3.44 -6.67 -11.38
CA PHE A 2 2.82 -5.79 -10.38
C PHE A 2 3.69 -4.55 -10.23
N ALA A 3 3.07 -3.37 -10.22
CA ALA A 3 3.71 -2.11 -9.94
C ALA A 3 2.84 -1.31 -8.97
N VAL A 4 3.48 -0.58 -8.06
CA VAL A 4 2.79 0.29 -7.12
C VAL A 4 3.66 1.51 -6.89
N ASP A 5 3.07 2.69 -7.01
CA ASP A 5 3.74 3.91 -6.62
C ASP A 5 3.68 4.04 -5.10
N TYR A 6 4.77 4.46 -4.49
CA TYR A 6 4.81 4.63 -3.06
C TYR A 6 5.71 5.78 -2.63
N GLN A 7 5.34 6.38 -1.51
CA GLN A 7 6.08 7.44 -0.87
C GLN A 7 6.38 7.02 0.57
N VAL A 8 7.58 7.35 1.07
CA VAL A 8 7.97 7.04 2.44
C VAL A 8 8.45 8.29 3.16
N CYS A 9 8.03 8.43 4.41
CA CYS A 9 8.62 9.38 5.34
C CYS A 9 9.30 8.60 6.45
N ARG A 10 10.63 8.46 6.38
CA ARG A 10 11.41 7.79 7.42
C ARG A 10 11.34 8.51 8.77
N ARG A 11 11.22 9.84 8.76
CA ARG A 11 11.07 10.66 9.97
C ARG A 11 9.77 10.37 10.72
N CYS A 12 8.67 10.15 9.99
CA CYS A 12 7.38 9.79 10.59
C CYS A 12 7.14 8.28 10.68
N GLN A 13 8.08 7.47 10.18
CA GLN A 13 7.97 6.02 10.05
C GLN A 13 6.68 5.59 9.35
N ARG A 14 6.34 6.27 8.25
CA ARG A 14 5.12 6.00 7.47
C ARG A 14 5.43 5.79 6.00
N GLY A 15 4.66 4.92 5.36
CA GLY A 15 4.64 4.70 3.92
C GLY A 15 3.22 4.88 3.39
N TRP A 16 3.10 5.39 2.19
CA TRP A 16 1.85 5.54 1.48
C TRP A 16 1.98 4.84 0.13
N VAL A 17 1.01 4.00 -0.21
CA VAL A 17 0.90 3.41 -1.54
C VAL A 17 -0.20 4.09 -2.34
N GLU A 18 0.04 4.23 -3.63
CA GLU A 18 -0.90 4.72 -4.63
C GLU A 18 -1.01 3.73 -5.77
N GLN A 19 -2.23 3.63 -6.33
CA GLN A 19 -2.54 2.95 -7.59
C GLN A 19 -1.79 1.62 -7.83
N PRO A 20 -2.11 0.54 -7.09
CA PRO A 20 -1.58 -0.77 -7.44
C PRO A 20 -2.06 -1.17 -8.85
N TYR A 21 -1.13 -1.31 -9.78
CA TYR A 21 -1.39 -1.74 -11.15
C TYR A 21 -1.02 -3.21 -11.33
N THR A 22 -1.92 -3.95 -11.97
CA THR A 22 -1.68 -5.32 -12.42
C THR A 22 -2.40 -5.52 -13.75
N LEU A 23 -1.73 -6.14 -14.73
CA LEU A 23 -2.38 -6.52 -16.00
C LEU A 23 -3.60 -7.42 -15.72
N LEU A 24 -4.67 -7.23 -16.48
CA LEU A 24 -5.96 -7.93 -16.33
C LEU A 24 -5.81 -9.46 -16.25
N GLU A 25 -4.95 -10.04 -17.09
CA GLU A 25 -4.65 -11.48 -17.13
C GLU A 25 -4.00 -12.06 -15.87
N TYR A 26 -3.49 -11.19 -15.00
CA TYR A 26 -2.82 -11.56 -13.74
C TYR A 26 -3.61 -11.11 -12.50
N GLN A 27 -4.81 -10.56 -12.68
CA GLN A 27 -5.70 -10.26 -11.56
C GLN A 27 -6.14 -11.56 -10.87
N ARG A 28 -6.37 -11.47 -9.55
CA ARG A 28 -6.78 -12.60 -8.67
C ARG A 28 -5.72 -13.70 -8.47
N CYS A 29 -4.51 -13.56 -8.99
CA CYS A 29 -3.37 -14.47 -8.71
C CYS A 29 -2.57 -14.09 -7.45
N GLY A 30 -3.06 -13.17 -6.61
CA GLY A 30 -2.38 -12.76 -5.38
C GLY A 30 -1.13 -11.87 -5.56
N LEU A 31 -0.81 -11.47 -6.80
CA LEU A 31 0.39 -10.69 -7.12
C LEU A 31 0.45 -9.34 -6.39
N ALA A 32 -0.68 -8.67 -6.22
CA ALA A 32 -0.73 -7.41 -5.49
C ALA A 32 -0.41 -7.60 -3.99
N SER A 33 -0.96 -8.64 -3.38
CA SER A 33 -0.66 -8.99 -1.98
C SER A 33 0.82 -9.34 -1.79
N ALA A 34 1.38 -10.13 -2.71
CA ALA A 34 2.79 -10.51 -2.70
C ALA A 34 3.71 -9.31 -2.91
N GLY A 35 3.41 -8.45 -3.89
CA GLY A 35 4.20 -7.25 -4.16
C GLY A 35 4.18 -6.25 -3.00
N LEU A 36 3.01 -6.04 -2.37
CA LEU A 36 2.92 -5.22 -1.16
C LEU A 36 3.69 -5.84 0.01
N ALA A 37 3.72 -7.18 0.14
CA ALA A 37 4.53 -7.83 1.16
C ALA A 37 6.04 -7.66 0.92
N ALA A 38 6.50 -7.80 -0.32
CA ALA A 38 7.90 -7.55 -0.69
C ALA A 38 8.30 -6.10 -0.40
N LEU A 39 7.47 -5.12 -0.78
CA LEU A 39 7.71 -3.71 -0.49
C LEU A 39 7.91 -3.44 1.02
N ARG A 40 7.11 -4.10 1.88
CA ARG A 40 7.27 -3.97 3.34
C ARG A 40 8.58 -4.56 3.86
N GLN A 41 9.08 -5.62 3.24
CA GLN A 41 10.37 -6.21 3.59
C GLN A 41 11.53 -5.31 3.17
N GLU A 42 11.42 -4.67 2.00
CA GLU A 42 12.42 -3.71 1.49
C GLU A 42 12.47 -2.42 2.31
N GLN A 43 11.34 -2.02 2.90
CA GLN A 43 11.18 -0.79 3.67
C GLN A 43 10.68 -1.09 5.10
N PRO A 44 11.51 -1.73 5.96
CA PRO A 44 11.08 -2.17 7.28
C PRO A 44 10.82 -1.00 8.24
N GLY A 45 9.96 -1.26 9.23
CA GLY A 45 9.68 -0.33 10.33
C GLY A 45 8.72 0.81 10.00
N LEU A 46 7.98 0.72 8.89
CA LEU A 46 7.00 1.73 8.49
C LEU A 46 5.57 1.27 8.76
N ALA A 47 4.71 2.22 9.15
CA ALA A 47 3.26 2.08 9.09
C ALA A 47 2.75 2.45 7.70
N TRP A 48 2.00 1.54 7.08
CA TRP A 48 1.56 1.62 5.69
C TRP A 48 0.12 2.08 5.58
N HIS A 49 -0.08 3.06 4.71
CA HIS A 49 -1.33 3.75 4.46
C HIS A 49 -1.60 3.84 2.96
N THR A 50 -2.80 4.30 2.62
CA THR A 50 -3.14 4.74 1.26
C THR A 50 -3.32 6.25 1.25
N LEU A 51 -2.87 6.89 0.17
CA LEU A 51 -2.79 8.35 0.05
C LEU A 51 -4.18 9.00 -0.15
N GLY A 52 -5.12 8.27 -0.75
CA GLY A 52 -6.52 8.67 -0.92
C GLY A 52 -7.08 8.14 -2.23
N GLY A 53 -8.33 7.67 -2.20
CA GLY A 53 -8.99 7.09 -3.38
C GLY A 53 -9.01 5.57 -3.37
N HIS A 54 -9.57 4.96 -2.32
CA HIS A 54 -10.14 3.63 -2.54
C HIS A 54 -11.38 3.85 -3.39
N PHE A 55 -11.41 3.31 -4.61
CA PHE A 55 -12.72 2.97 -5.18
C PHE A 55 -13.43 2.08 -4.14
N ALA A 56 -14.72 2.30 -3.89
CA ALA A 56 -15.46 1.54 -2.88
C ALA A 56 -15.28 0.02 -3.06
N GLU A 57 -15.14 -0.40 -4.32
CA GLU A 57 -14.88 -1.76 -4.79
C GLU A 57 -13.55 -2.35 -4.31
N SER A 58 -12.54 -1.52 -4.02
CA SER A 58 -11.21 -1.97 -3.58
C SER A 58 -11.09 -2.11 -2.06
N LYS A 59 -12.10 -1.73 -1.27
CA LYS A 59 -12.04 -1.74 0.19
C LYS A 59 -11.73 -3.14 0.75
N ALA A 60 -12.43 -4.17 0.25
CA ALA A 60 -12.25 -5.54 0.72
C ALA A 60 -10.82 -6.06 0.48
N PHE A 61 -10.18 -5.65 -0.63
CA PHE A 61 -8.78 -5.99 -0.90
C PHE A 61 -7.85 -5.39 0.16
N TRP A 62 -8.00 -4.09 0.47
CA TRP A 62 -7.17 -3.41 1.46
C TRP A 62 -7.39 -3.94 2.89
N ASP A 63 -8.63 -4.27 3.25
CA ASP A 63 -8.94 -4.87 4.54
C ASP A 63 -8.22 -6.20 4.74
N VAL A 64 -8.14 -7.03 3.70
CA VAL A 64 -7.41 -8.31 3.73
C VAL A 64 -5.89 -8.10 3.78
N VAL A 65 -5.35 -7.25 2.90
CA VAL A 65 -3.88 -7.04 2.82
C VAL A 65 -3.34 -6.26 4.01
N GLY A 66 -4.18 -5.47 4.68
CA GLY A 66 -3.83 -4.70 5.88
C GLY A 66 -3.76 -5.51 7.17
N VAL A 67 -4.21 -6.77 7.19
CA VAL A 67 -4.16 -7.60 8.40
C VAL A 67 -2.72 -7.76 8.88
N GLY A 68 -2.46 -7.38 10.14
CA GLY A 68 -1.14 -7.47 10.76
C GLY A 68 -0.11 -6.43 10.26
N VAL A 69 -0.52 -5.50 9.38
CA VAL A 69 0.35 -4.43 8.89
C VAL A 69 0.11 -3.17 9.73
N PRO A 70 1.15 -2.57 10.35
CA PRO A 70 1.00 -1.27 11.01
C PRO A 70 0.44 -0.23 10.02
N GLY A 71 -0.57 0.55 10.43
CA GLY A 71 -1.30 1.47 9.53
C GLY A 71 -2.43 0.81 8.71
N GLY A 72 -2.33 -0.50 8.47
CA GLY A 72 -3.40 -1.35 7.92
C GLY A 72 -3.92 -0.93 6.56
N TYR A 73 -3.13 -0.21 5.76
CA TYR A 73 -3.57 0.41 4.50
C TYR A 73 -4.85 1.25 4.65
N ARG A 74 -5.06 1.82 5.84
CA ARG A 74 -6.12 2.80 6.06
C ARG A 74 -5.71 4.08 5.36
N GLN A 75 -6.71 4.76 4.80
CA GLN A 75 -6.51 6.08 4.21
C GLN A 75 -5.92 7.03 5.26
N HIS A 76 -4.82 7.68 4.91
CA HIS A 76 -4.19 8.66 5.76
C HIS A 76 -3.51 9.70 4.87
N PRO A 77 -3.75 11.01 5.07
CA PRO A 77 -3.08 12.04 4.26
C PRO A 77 -1.55 11.98 4.44
N PRO A 78 -0.76 12.38 3.44
CA PRO A 78 0.68 12.56 3.60
C PRO A 78 1.02 13.48 4.76
N CYS A 79 2.18 13.28 5.37
CA CYS A 79 2.70 14.24 6.34
C CYS A 79 3.43 15.38 5.62
N ALA A 80 3.59 16.52 6.29
CA ALA A 80 4.24 17.71 5.75
C ALA A 80 5.72 17.54 5.34
N HIS A 81 6.35 16.39 5.64
CA HIS A 81 7.72 16.09 5.23
C HIS A 81 7.80 15.50 3.81
N ILE A 82 6.67 15.07 3.26
CA ILE A 82 6.56 14.58 1.89
C ILE A 82 5.86 15.72 1.15
N GLY A 83 6.66 16.55 0.50
CA GLY A 83 6.25 17.72 -0.26
C GLY A 83 6.40 17.47 -1.74
#